data_AF-A0AAN6UGW6-F1
#
_entry.id   AF-A0AAN6UGW6-F1
#
_cell.length_a   1.000
_cell.length_b   1.000
_cell.length_c   1.000
_cell.angle_alpha   90.00
_cell.angle_beta   90.00
_cell.angle_gamma   90.00
#
_symmetry.space_group_name_H-M   'P 1'
#
loop_
_entity.id
_entity.type
_entity.pdbx_description
1 polymer ?
#
loop_
_entity_poly.entity_id
_entity_poly.type
_entity_poly.pdbx_seq_one_letter_code
_entity_poly.pdbx_strand_id
1 'polypeptide(L)'
;MKLHALTIALLASTGLANPIRYDVRQPIYTLRLSSPNPSLNNRYLTSNNSRLGIHPSPPTTPPIRFYPIPNPATGLAELRTVPPKDGDGAATATSVTLMGANGLLDLASLADPAAAAAPAGTTVDWTSFRLLEAGLLEYGAPGADGAWVAFPAAGAAAGEAGWSVKWKDVNAWTTANYMPVQVVYELVRE
;
A
#
# COMPACT_ATOMS: atom_id res chain seq x y z
N MET A 1 38.85 -15.71 51.36
CA MET A 1 37.80 -14.95 50.63
C MET A 1 38.27 -14.83 49.19
N LYS A 2 37.80 -15.71 48.29
CA LYS A 2 36.87 -15.42 47.17
C LYS A 2 37.22 -14.16 46.38
N LEU A 3 37.45 -14.34 45.07
CA LEU A 3 36.78 -13.60 43.98
C LEU A 3 37.01 -14.37 42.67
N HIS A 4 35.96 -15.08 42.22
CA HIS A 4 35.84 -15.53 40.83
C HIS A 4 35.29 -14.35 40.03
N ALA A 5 35.95 -13.98 38.94
CA ALA A 5 35.41 -13.02 37.99
C ALA A 5 35.01 -13.77 36.71
N LEU A 6 33.70 -13.72 36.46
CA LEU A 6 32.93 -14.40 35.44
C LEU A 6 33.21 -13.79 34.06
N THR A 7 33.67 -14.60 33.10
CA THR A 7 33.81 -14.22 31.70
C THR A 7 32.42 -14.17 31.04
N ILE A 8 31.92 -12.97 30.75
CA ILE A 8 30.69 -12.78 29.98
C ILE A 8 31.04 -12.93 28.50
N ALA A 9 30.72 -14.08 27.91
CA ALA A 9 30.77 -14.28 26.47
C ALA A 9 29.55 -13.60 25.83
N LEU A 10 29.79 -12.52 25.08
CA LEU A 10 28.80 -11.83 24.28
C LEU A 10 28.53 -12.68 23.02
N LEU A 11 27.46 -13.48 23.00
CA LEU A 11 26.97 -14.07 21.74
C LEU A 11 26.25 -12.97 20.97
N ALA A 12 26.95 -12.34 20.03
CA ALA A 12 26.32 -11.52 18.99
C ALA A 12 25.52 -12.45 18.07
N SER A 13 24.19 -12.50 18.24
CA SER A 13 23.30 -13.14 17.30
C SER A 13 23.32 -12.35 15.99
N THR A 14 24.15 -12.76 15.03
CA THR A 14 23.99 -12.34 13.64
C THR A 14 22.71 -13.01 13.13
N GLY A 15 21.57 -12.34 13.34
CA GLY A 15 20.33 -12.70 12.68
C GLY A 15 20.54 -12.52 11.18
N LEU A 16 20.90 -13.59 10.49
CA LEU A 16 20.84 -13.66 9.04
C LEU A 16 19.36 -13.45 8.68
N ALA A 17 19.00 -12.23 8.29
CA ALA A 17 17.78 -12.00 7.55
C ALA A 17 17.89 -12.82 6.28
N ASN A 18 17.35 -14.05 6.31
CA ASN A 18 17.42 -14.94 5.18
C ASN A 18 16.60 -14.28 4.06
N PRO A 19 17.20 -14.03 2.88
CA PRO A 19 16.43 -13.51 1.76
C PRO A 19 15.33 -14.51 1.43
N ILE A 20 14.09 -14.03 1.44
CA ILE A 20 12.89 -14.83 1.13
C ILE A 20 13.08 -15.36 -0.29
N ARG A 21 13.24 -16.68 -0.44
CA ARG A 21 13.39 -17.31 -1.76
C ARG A 21 12.07 -17.21 -2.53
N TYR A 22 12.16 -16.80 -3.80
CA TYR A 22 11.04 -16.64 -4.71
C TYR A 22 10.59 -17.97 -5.34
N ASP A 23 9.29 -18.08 -5.62
CA ASP A 23 8.68 -19.07 -6.48
C ASP A 23 8.17 -18.35 -7.74
N VAL A 24 8.53 -18.83 -8.93
CA VAL A 24 8.18 -18.30 -10.27
C VAL A 24 6.66 -18.29 -10.53
N ARG A 25 5.87 -18.72 -9.55
CA ARG A 25 4.40 -18.78 -9.54
C ARG A 25 3.76 -17.70 -8.67
N GLN A 26 4.48 -16.64 -8.26
CA GLN A 26 3.91 -15.65 -7.37
C GLN A 26 2.66 -15.00 -7.99
N PRO A 27 1.51 -15.04 -7.29
CA PRO A 27 0.26 -14.54 -7.83
C PRO A 27 0.33 -13.03 -8.07
N ILE A 28 -0.20 -12.63 -9.23
CA ILE A 28 -0.37 -11.22 -9.60
C ILE A 28 -1.78 -10.81 -9.26
N TYR A 29 -1.94 -9.67 -8.59
CA TYR A 29 -3.24 -9.15 -8.23
C TYR A 29 -3.50 -7.79 -8.86
N THR A 30 -4.77 -7.42 -8.97
CA THR A 30 -5.22 -6.06 -9.29
C THR A 30 -6.06 -5.49 -8.15
N LEU A 31 -6.31 -4.18 -8.15
CA LEU A 31 -7.11 -3.50 -7.14
C LEU A 31 -8.39 -2.93 -7.75
N ARG A 32 -9.50 -3.12 -7.06
CA ARG A 32 -10.84 -2.65 -7.42
C ARG A 32 -11.52 -2.04 -6.22
N LEU A 33 -12.46 -1.14 -6.47
CA LEU A 33 -13.33 -0.60 -5.42
C LEU A 33 -14.61 -1.43 -5.28
N SER A 34 -15.03 -1.60 -4.04
CA SER A 34 -16.39 -2.00 -3.67
C SER A 34 -17.03 -0.82 -2.92
N SER A 35 -18.22 -0.42 -3.34
CA SER A 35 -18.90 0.77 -2.80
C SER A 35 -20.41 0.67 -3.01
N PRO A 36 -21.23 1.26 -2.12
CA PRO A 36 -22.64 1.48 -2.42
C PRO A 36 -22.87 2.45 -3.58
N ASN A 37 -21.89 3.28 -3.93
CA ASN A 37 -21.98 4.19 -5.08
C ASN A 37 -21.73 3.43 -6.39
N PRO A 38 -22.70 3.35 -7.32
CA PRO A 38 -22.55 2.63 -8.58
C PRO A 38 -21.42 3.14 -9.48
N SER A 39 -21.08 4.43 -9.38
CA SER A 39 -19.98 5.03 -10.15
C SER A 39 -18.60 4.59 -9.67
N LEU A 40 -18.51 4.03 -8.46
CA LEU A 40 -17.29 3.52 -7.83
C LEU A 40 -17.26 2.00 -7.77
N ASN A 41 -18.43 1.36 -7.59
CA ASN A 41 -18.50 -0.07 -7.40
C ASN A 41 -17.95 -0.84 -8.61
N ASN A 42 -17.14 -1.85 -8.34
CA ASN A 42 -16.47 -2.69 -9.34
C ASN A 42 -15.52 -1.93 -10.29
N ARG A 43 -15.09 -0.71 -9.96
CA ARG A 43 -14.13 0.05 -10.76
C ARG A 43 -12.70 -0.27 -10.35
N TYR A 44 -11.85 -0.62 -11.31
CA TYR A 44 -10.44 -0.90 -11.06
C TYR A 44 -9.64 0.38 -10.83
N LEU A 45 -8.67 0.31 -9.92
CA LEU A 45 -7.72 1.39 -9.70
C LEU A 45 -6.70 1.43 -10.83
N THR A 46 -6.48 2.62 -11.35
CA THR A 46 -5.44 2.92 -12.34
C THR A 46 -4.48 3.96 -11.78
N SER A 47 -3.27 4.01 -12.34
CA SER A 47 -2.26 5.00 -11.98
C SER A 47 -2.31 6.18 -12.94
N ASN A 48 -2.33 7.40 -12.40
CA ASN A 48 -2.18 8.65 -13.15
C ASN A 48 -1.24 9.57 -12.36
N ASN A 49 -0.08 9.92 -12.94
CA ASN A 49 0.95 10.72 -12.28
C ASN A 49 1.28 10.20 -10.86
N SER A 50 1.51 8.90 -10.72
CA SER A 50 1.77 8.21 -9.45
C SER A 50 0.61 8.19 -8.44
N ARG A 51 -0.57 8.73 -8.75
CA ARG A 51 -1.75 8.63 -7.88
C ARG A 51 -2.65 7.48 -8.34
N LEU A 52 -3.00 6.60 -7.40
CA LEU A 52 -3.93 5.51 -7.64
C LEU A 52 -5.36 5.96 -7.35
N GLY A 53 -6.26 5.67 -8.28
CA GLY A 53 -7.65 6.09 -8.18
C GLY A 53 -8.48 5.60 -9.36
N ILE A 54 -9.71 6.11 -9.45
CA ILE A 54 -10.54 5.95 -10.64
C ILE A 54 -10.32 7.18 -11.48
N HIS A 55 -9.59 7.06 -12.59
CA HIS A 55 -9.37 8.21 -13.46
C HIS A 55 -10.30 8.15 -14.67
N PRO A 56 -10.81 9.30 -15.16
CA PRO A 56 -11.41 9.42 -16.48
C PRO A 56 -10.26 9.39 -17.51
N SER A 57 -9.45 8.35 -17.48
CA SER A 57 -8.38 8.15 -18.45
C SER A 57 -8.97 7.57 -19.73
N PRO A 58 -8.33 7.77 -20.89
CA PRO A 58 -8.75 7.12 -22.14
C PRO A 58 -8.85 5.59 -21.94
N PRO A 59 -9.63 4.87 -22.76
CA PRO A 59 -10.04 3.47 -22.57
C PRO A 59 -8.89 2.44 -22.50
N THR A 60 -7.64 2.87 -22.48
CA THR A 60 -6.43 2.05 -22.62
C THR A 60 -5.55 2.00 -21.38
N THR A 61 -5.83 2.75 -20.30
CA THR A 61 -5.01 2.65 -19.08
C THR A 61 -5.33 1.34 -18.35
N PRO A 62 -4.37 0.39 -18.25
CA PRO A 62 -4.62 -0.87 -17.58
C PRO A 62 -4.77 -0.68 -16.06
N PRO A 63 -5.56 -1.55 -15.40
CA PRO A 63 -5.58 -1.64 -13.94
C PRO A 63 -4.17 -1.81 -13.37
N ILE A 64 -3.94 -1.25 -12.19
CA ILE A 64 -2.71 -1.48 -11.45
C ILE A 64 -2.57 -2.99 -11.17
N ARG A 65 -1.36 -3.51 -11.36
CA ARG A 65 -0.99 -4.89 -11.03
C ARG A 65 0.08 -4.86 -9.95
N PHE A 66 0.01 -5.80 -9.02
CA PHE A 66 1.00 -5.91 -7.96
C PHE A 66 1.30 -7.34 -7.54
N TYR A 67 2.49 -7.51 -6.95
CA TYR A 67 3.02 -8.69 -6.31
C TYR A 67 3.09 -8.43 -4.80
N PRO A 68 2.36 -9.19 -3.96
CA PRO A 68 2.41 -9.01 -2.52
C PRO A 68 3.70 -9.62 -1.96
N ILE A 69 4.48 -8.84 -1.24
CA ILE A 69 5.68 -9.30 -0.52
C ILE A 69 5.35 -9.32 0.98
N PRO A 70 4.85 -10.44 1.52
CA PRO A 70 4.49 -10.53 2.93
C PRO A 70 5.75 -10.55 3.81
N ASN A 71 5.70 -9.80 4.90
CA ASN A 71 6.64 -9.88 6.00
C ASN A 71 6.10 -10.86 7.06
N PRO A 72 6.69 -12.05 7.22
CA PRO A 72 6.19 -13.06 8.14
C PRO A 72 6.29 -12.66 9.63
N ALA A 73 7.15 -11.68 9.96
CA ALA A 73 7.30 -11.22 11.34
C ALA A 73 6.15 -10.30 11.78
N THR A 74 5.55 -9.56 10.86
CA THR A 74 4.50 -8.57 11.16
C THR A 74 3.13 -8.97 10.62
N GLY A 75 3.06 -9.90 9.66
CA GLY A 75 1.84 -10.23 8.94
C GLY A 75 1.38 -9.12 7.97
N LEU A 76 2.21 -8.10 7.75
CA LEU A 76 1.97 -7.02 6.78
C LEU A 76 2.71 -7.30 5.48
N ALA A 77 2.44 -6.53 4.44
CA ALA A 77 3.02 -6.73 3.12
C ALA A 77 3.39 -5.41 2.43
N GLU A 78 4.39 -5.50 1.56
CA GLU A 78 4.59 -4.53 0.48
C GLU A 78 3.80 -4.96 -0.74
N LEU A 79 3.30 -4.01 -1.53
CA LEU A 79 2.63 -4.30 -2.81
C LEU A 79 3.49 -3.76 -3.95
N ARG A 80 4.35 -4.60 -4.53
CA ARG A 80 5.27 -4.18 -5.59
C ARG A 80 4.60 -4.22 -6.95
N THR A 81 4.72 -3.16 -7.75
CA THR A 81 4.10 -3.09 -9.09
C THR A 81 5.02 -3.60 -10.19
N VAL A 82 6.26 -3.91 -9.84
CA VAL A 82 7.24 -4.61 -10.68
C VAL A 82 7.58 -5.95 -10.02
N PRO A 83 7.88 -6.99 -10.83
CA PRO A 83 8.32 -8.26 -10.30
C PRO A 83 9.56 -8.07 -9.42
N PRO A 84 9.65 -8.70 -8.25
CA PRO A 84 10.88 -8.72 -7.48
C PRO A 84 11.99 -9.39 -8.32
N LYS A 85 13.18 -8.78 -8.40
CA LYS A 85 14.36 -9.39 -9.02
C LYS A 85 15.18 -10.12 -7.96
N ASP A 86 15.83 -11.21 -8.37
CA ASP A 86 16.75 -11.95 -7.49
C ASP A 86 17.85 -11.01 -6.97
N GLY A 87 18.03 -10.98 -5.64
CA GLY A 87 19.10 -10.21 -4.99
C GLY A 87 18.88 -8.70 -4.88
N ASP A 88 17.78 -8.15 -5.42
CA ASP A 88 17.35 -6.80 -5.08
C ASP A 88 16.83 -6.86 -3.63
N GLY A 89 17.66 -6.40 -2.70
CA GLY A 89 17.19 -5.93 -1.40
C GLY A 89 16.01 -4.99 -1.62
N ALA A 90 15.12 -4.86 -0.63
CA ALA A 90 13.80 -4.25 -0.74
C ALA A 90 13.70 -2.78 -1.26
N ALA A 91 14.78 -2.20 -1.75
CA ALA A 91 15.02 -0.76 -1.87
C ALA A 91 15.07 -0.23 -3.32
N THR A 92 14.55 -0.91 -4.35
CA THR A 92 14.59 -0.36 -5.73
C THR A 92 13.30 -0.55 -6.54
N ALA A 93 12.28 -1.20 -5.98
CA ALA A 93 11.09 -1.58 -6.72
C ALA A 93 9.95 -0.56 -6.55
N THR A 94 9.28 -0.21 -7.65
CA THR A 94 8.05 0.59 -7.60
C THR A 94 6.99 -0.14 -6.78
N SER A 95 6.40 0.56 -5.82
CA SER A 95 5.46 -0.03 -4.86
C SER A 95 4.23 0.84 -4.66
N VAL A 96 3.11 0.21 -4.34
CA VAL A 96 1.95 0.93 -3.81
C VAL A 96 2.35 1.52 -2.46
N THR A 97 2.06 2.80 -2.28
CA THR A 97 2.49 3.58 -1.13
C THR A 97 1.34 4.44 -0.63
N LEU A 98 1.22 4.58 0.67
CA LEU A 98 0.36 5.57 1.32
C LEU A 98 1.18 6.81 1.66
N MET A 99 0.70 7.96 1.21
CA MET A 99 1.37 9.24 1.44
C MET A 99 0.41 10.33 1.85
N GLY A 100 0.72 11.07 2.90
CA GLY A 100 -0.12 12.21 3.27
C GLY A 100 0.14 12.72 4.66
N ALA A 101 -0.75 13.54 5.17
CA ALA A 101 -0.61 14.17 6.48
C ALA A 101 -1.96 14.24 7.18
N ASN A 102 -1.94 14.51 8.49
CA ASN A 102 -3.14 14.75 9.30
C ASN A 102 -4.19 13.63 9.17
N GLY A 103 -3.72 12.38 9.13
CA GLY A 103 -4.59 11.21 9.08
C GLY A 103 -5.24 10.92 7.72
N LEU A 104 -4.91 11.70 6.68
CA LEU A 104 -5.43 11.49 5.34
C LEU A 104 -4.29 11.13 4.38
N LEU A 105 -4.22 9.85 4.01
CA LEU A 105 -3.13 9.28 3.22
C LEU A 105 -3.61 8.90 1.82
N ASP A 106 -3.03 9.52 0.80
CA ASP A 106 -3.24 9.18 -0.61
C ASP A 106 -2.65 7.82 -0.95
N LEU A 107 -3.41 7.03 -1.71
CA LEU A 107 -2.89 5.82 -2.34
C LEU A 107 -2.13 6.19 -3.62
N ALA A 108 -0.87 5.81 -3.68
CA ALA A 108 0.07 6.19 -4.72
C ALA A 108 0.89 4.99 -5.21
N SER A 109 1.59 5.17 -6.32
CA SER A 109 2.61 4.26 -6.83
C SER A 109 3.92 5.03 -6.96
N LEU A 110 4.89 4.69 -6.11
CA LEU A 110 6.19 5.36 -6.06
C LEU A 110 7.31 4.42 -6.47
N ALA A 111 8.24 4.95 -7.26
CA ALA A 111 9.53 4.31 -7.48
C ALA A 111 10.39 4.48 -6.22
N ASP A 112 10.94 3.37 -5.72
CA ASP A 112 11.81 3.33 -4.53
C ASP A 112 11.30 4.21 -3.37
N PRO A 113 10.21 3.81 -2.71
CA PRO A 113 9.65 4.59 -1.61
C PRO A 113 10.60 4.71 -0.41
N ALA A 114 11.65 3.87 -0.31
CA ALA A 114 12.67 3.96 0.74
C ALA A 114 13.62 5.15 0.53
N ALA A 115 13.91 5.49 -0.72
CA ALA A 115 14.68 6.69 -1.07
C ALA A 115 13.82 7.96 -1.17
N ALA A 116 12.49 7.84 -1.18
CA ALA A 116 11.59 8.98 -1.26
C ALA A 116 11.69 9.82 0.02
N ALA A 117 12.23 11.03 -0.10
CA ALA A 117 12.20 12.00 1.00
C ALA A 117 10.74 12.40 1.26
N ALA A 118 10.17 11.94 2.38
CA ALA A 118 8.87 12.38 2.84
C ALA A 118 8.92 13.90 3.11
N PRO A 119 8.06 14.71 2.48
CA PRO A 119 7.92 16.11 2.88
C PRO A 119 7.70 16.23 4.39
N ALA A 120 8.21 17.31 5.00
CA ALA A 120 8.07 17.52 6.44
C ALA A 120 6.60 17.46 6.87
N GLY A 121 6.31 16.66 7.91
CA GLY A 121 4.95 16.47 8.41
C GLY A 121 4.09 15.50 7.60
N THR A 122 4.67 14.79 6.62
CA THR A 122 3.96 13.74 5.87
C THR A 122 4.44 12.35 6.27
N THR A 123 3.51 11.41 6.26
CA THR A 123 3.75 9.96 6.32
C THR A 123 3.99 9.46 4.91
N VAL A 124 4.98 8.58 4.75
CA VAL A 124 5.20 7.76 3.55
C VAL A 124 5.37 6.32 4.02
N ASP A 125 4.44 5.44 3.66
CA ASP A 125 4.46 4.03 4.09
C ASP A 125 4.06 3.10 2.95
N TRP A 126 4.88 2.10 2.68
CA TRP A 126 4.66 1.08 1.64
C TRP A 126 4.74 -0.34 2.19
N THR A 127 5.00 -0.52 3.49
CA THR A 127 5.30 -1.81 4.11
C THR A 127 4.17 -2.33 5.00
N SER A 128 3.21 -1.48 5.31
CA SER A 128 2.16 -1.78 6.29
C SER A 128 0.80 -2.11 5.69
N PHE A 129 0.75 -2.71 4.49
CA PHE A 129 -0.53 -3.19 3.96
C PHE A 129 -0.89 -4.53 4.59
N ARG A 130 -2.17 -4.74 4.86
CA ARG A 130 -2.71 -6.02 5.30
C ARG A 130 -3.64 -6.57 4.23
N LEU A 131 -3.34 -7.77 3.75
CA LEU A 131 -4.21 -8.51 2.83
C LEU A 131 -5.07 -9.46 3.67
N LEU A 132 -6.36 -9.19 3.74
CA LEU A 132 -7.31 -10.01 4.49
C LEU A 132 -7.94 -11.10 3.63
N GLU A 133 -8.38 -12.16 4.29
CA GLU A 133 -9.27 -13.15 3.69
C GLU A 133 -10.51 -12.46 3.09
N ALA A 134 -11.07 -13.02 2.01
CA ALA A 134 -12.08 -12.40 1.14
C ALA A 134 -11.56 -11.28 0.20
N GLY A 135 -10.26 -11.04 0.13
CA GLY A 135 -9.68 -10.14 -0.87
C GLY A 135 -9.71 -8.67 -0.46
N LEU A 136 -9.84 -8.35 0.83
CA LEU A 136 -9.85 -6.96 1.29
C LEU A 136 -8.42 -6.47 1.58
N LEU A 137 -8.11 -5.28 1.08
CA LEU A 137 -6.88 -4.57 1.42
C LEU A 137 -7.14 -3.61 2.57
N GLU A 138 -6.28 -3.59 3.58
CA GLU A 138 -6.32 -2.63 4.68
C GLU A 138 -4.95 -1.97 4.90
N TYR A 139 -4.94 -0.83 5.61
CA TYR A 139 -3.72 -0.26 6.16
C TYR A 139 -3.56 -0.73 7.61
N GLY A 140 -2.51 -1.51 7.86
CA GLY A 140 -2.28 -2.22 9.10
C GLY A 140 -1.11 -1.69 9.93
N ALA A 141 -0.67 -0.45 9.71
CA ALA A 141 0.40 0.13 10.53
C ALA A 141 -0.01 0.19 12.01
N PRO A 142 0.93 0.10 12.96
CA PRO A 142 0.61 0.21 14.38
C PRO A 142 -0.17 1.49 14.70
N GLY A 143 -1.35 1.33 15.30
CA GLY A 143 -2.24 2.46 15.63
C GLY A 143 -3.00 3.07 14.44
N ALA A 144 -2.93 2.46 13.26
CA ALA A 144 -3.68 2.89 12.09
C ALA A 144 -5.12 2.37 12.13
N ASP A 145 -5.97 3.04 12.91
CA ASP A 145 -7.42 2.87 12.85
C ASP A 145 -8.01 3.82 11.80
N GLY A 146 -8.77 3.28 10.85
CA GLY A 146 -9.31 4.07 9.76
C GLY A 146 -10.10 3.26 8.75
N ALA A 147 -10.42 3.90 7.62
CA ALA A 147 -11.12 3.27 6.52
C ALA A 147 -10.70 3.84 5.17
N TRP A 148 -10.90 3.06 4.12
CA TRP A 148 -10.77 3.56 2.76
C TRP A 148 -11.93 4.48 2.40
N VAL A 149 -11.59 5.61 1.78
CA VAL A 149 -12.55 6.59 1.28
C VAL A 149 -12.14 7.05 -0.11
N ALA A 150 -13.12 7.44 -0.90
CA ALA A 150 -12.92 8.02 -2.22
C ALA A 150 -13.39 9.47 -2.22
N PHE A 151 -12.51 10.38 -2.67
CA PHE A 151 -12.83 11.79 -2.88
C PHE A 151 -12.99 12.05 -4.38
N PRO A 152 -14.01 12.82 -4.79
CA PRO A 152 -14.08 13.27 -6.18
C PRO A 152 -12.85 14.12 -6.50
N ALA A 153 -12.28 13.92 -7.68
CA ALA A 153 -11.16 14.72 -8.15
C ALA A 153 -11.60 16.20 -8.26
N ALA A 154 -10.73 17.11 -7.79
CA ALA A 154 -11.01 18.53 -7.82
C ALA A 154 -11.25 19.01 -9.26
N GLY A 155 -12.30 19.82 -9.47
CA GLY A 155 -12.63 20.41 -10.77
C GLY A 155 -13.51 19.56 -11.69
N ALA A 156 -13.97 18.39 -11.24
CA ALA A 156 -14.87 17.59 -12.06
C ALA A 156 -16.34 18.02 -11.91
N ALA A 157 -16.95 18.40 -13.03
CA ALA A 157 -18.41 18.54 -13.13
C ALA A 157 -19.07 17.16 -12.95
N ALA A 158 -20.29 17.16 -12.40
CA ALA A 158 -21.07 15.96 -12.14
C ALA A 158 -21.22 15.11 -13.43
N GLY A 159 -20.51 13.98 -13.50
CA GLY A 159 -20.63 13.01 -14.60
C GLY A 159 -19.32 12.38 -15.07
N GLU A 160 -18.20 13.09 -14.98
CA GLU A 160 -16.89 12.64 -15.52
C GLU A 160 -15.76 12.68 -14.47
N ALA A 161 -16.13 12.83 -13.21
CA ALA A 161 -15.20 12.97 -12.11
C ALA A 161 -14.41 11.71 -11.85
N GLY A 162 -13.08 11.83 -11.96
CA GLY A 162 -12.19 10.87 -11.34
C GLY A 162 -12.36 10.85 -9.82
N TRP A 163 -11.83 9.82 -9.19
CA TRP A 163 -11.85 9.62 -7.76
C TRP A 163 -10.46 9.31 -7.26
N SER A 164 -10.02 10.05 -6.24
CA SER A 164 -8.80 9.75 -5.49
C SER A 164 -9.16 8.85 -4.31
N VAL A 165 -8.44 7.74 -4.18
CA VAL A 165 -8.63 6.79 -3.08
C VAL A 165 -7.62 7.09 -1.99
N LYS A 166 -8.10 7.17 -0.76
CA LYS A 166 -7.30 7.54 0.40
C LYS A 166 -7.62 6.64 1.59
N TRP A 167 -6.62 6.38 2.41
CA TRP A 167 -6.86 5.92 3.78
C TRP A 167 -7.16 7.13 4.65
N LYS A 168 -8.30 7.10 5.34
CA LYS A 168 -8.71 8.12 6.30
C LYS A 168 -8.68 7.51 7.69
N ASP A 169 -7.80 8.02 8.54
CA ASP A 169 -7.80 7.66 9.94
C ASP A 169 -9.03 8.24 10.69
N VAL A 170 -9.23 7.77 11.91
CA VAL A 170 -10.33 8.23 12.78
C VAL A 170 -10.20 9.69 13.19
N ASN A 171 -9.00 10.26 13.16
CA ASN A 171 -8.71 11.63 13.62
C ASN A 171 -8.67 12.66 12.48
N ALA A 172 -8.81 12.25 11.23
CA ALA A 172 -8.74 13.11 10.07
C ALA A 172 -10.01 13.92 9.95
N TRP A 173 -9.87 15.24 10.00
CA TRP A 173 -10.96 16.18 9.77
C TRP A 173 -11.10 16.43 8.26
N THR A 174 -12.29 16.19 7.73
CA THR A 174 -12.58 16.34 6.30
C THR A 174 -13.84 17.18 6.11
N THR A 175 -13.73 18.27 5.37
CA THR A 175 -14.87 19.15 5.03
C THR A 175 -15.46 18.86 3.64
N ALA A 176 -14.82 17.99 2.86
CA ALA A 176 -15.24 17.61 1.51
C ALA A 176 -16.16 16.38 1.52
N ASN A 177 -17.05 16.30 0.54
CA ASN A 177 -17.87 15.11 0.30
C ASN A 177 -16.96 13.93 -0.10
N TYR A 178 -16.98 12.86 0.68
CA TYR A 178 -16.30 11.60 0.37
C TYR A 178 -17.28 10.43 0.38
N MET A 179 -16.91 9.36 -0.29
CA MET A 179 -17.65 8.10 -0.29
C MET A 179 -16.85 7.05 0.46
N PRO A 180 -17.43 6.33 1.44
CA PRO A 180 -16.78 5.15 2.00
C PRO A 180 -16.67 4.08 0.91
N VAL A 181 -15.52 3.42 0.85
CA VAL A 181 -15.23 2.35 -0.10
C VAL A 181 -14.48 1.22 0.61
N GLN A 182 -14.45 0.06 -0.02
CA GLN A 182 -13.48 -0.99 0.29
C GLN A 182 -12.54 -1.12 -0.91
N VAL A 183 -11.26 -1.35 -0.64
CA VAL A 183 -10.30 -1.71 -1.67
C VAL A 183 -10.18 -3.23 -1.68
N VAL A 184 -10.50 -3.83 -2.81
CA VAL A 184 -10.54 -5.28 -3.02
C VAL A 184 -9.39 -5.65 -3.95
N TYR A 185 -8.60 -6.65 -3.58
CA TYR A 185 -7.61 -7.26 -4.44
C TYR A 185 -8.11 -8.56 -5.07
N GLU A 186 -7.84 -8.75 -6.36
CA GLU A 186 -8.33 -9.89 -7.14
C GLU A 186 -7.19 -10.51 -7.95
N LEU A 187 -7.15 -11.84 -8.01
CA LEU A 187 -6.12 -12.56 -8.76
C LEU A 187 -6.30 -12.28 -10.26
N VAL A 188 -5.23 -11.84 -10.92
CA VAL A 188 -5.17 -11.71 -12.38
C VAL A 188 -5.07 -13.13 -12.95
N ARG A 189 -6.12 -13.58 -13.62
CA ARG A 189 -6.10 -14.82 -14.41
C ARG A 189 -5.57 -14.46 -15.80
N GLU A 190 -4.48 -15.11 -16.21
CA GLU A 190 -3.96 -15.07 -17.59
C GLU A 190 -4.74 -16.01 -18.51
#